data_AF-A0A7V4B1X2-F1
#
_entry.id   AF-A0A7V4B1X2-F1
#
_cell.length_a   1.000
_cell.length_b   1.000
_cell.length_c   1.000
_cell.angle_alpha   90.00
_cell.angle_beta   90.00
_cell.angle_gamma   90.00
#
_symmetry.space_group_name_H-M   'P 1'
#
loop_
_entity.id
_entity.type
_entity.pdbx_description
1 polymer ?
#
loop_
_entity_poly.entity_id
_entity_poly.type
_entity_poly.pdbx_seq_one_letter_code
_entity_poly.pdbx_strand_id
1 'polypeptide(L)'
;ALSSLLVVCPALTQELQPTAPPEPPDMKMLCNGKDLTGWDGDRRLWSVKDGAIRGETTKENPTYGNTFLVYVGEDGKPVVFKDFELRLSFRIEGGNAGVQYRSALKPFRDTDKNKWVVAGYQAEVENTPGKVGFLYHESGRGWPPGLRFAAPPMRYRVTPPRVPGVLNVCVSET
;
A
#
# COMPACT_ATOMS: atom_id res chain seq x y z
N ALA A 1 35.52 12.35 -48.49
CA ALA A 1 34.67 12.88 -47.40
C ALA A 1 33.46 11.95 -47.27
N LEU A 2 33.41 11.15 -46.21
CA LEU A 2 32.30 10.22 -45.93
C LEU A 2 31.34 10.91 -44.96
N SER A 3 30.15 11.29 -45.46
CA SER A 3 29.06 11.81 -44.63
C SER A 3 28.32 10.65 -43.98
N SER A 4 28.48 10.51 -42.67
CA SER A 4 27.68 9.59 -41.85
C SER A 4 26.31 10.22 -41.57
N LEU A 5 25.25 9.58 -42.06
CA LEU A 5 23.87 9.97 -41.76
C LEU A 5 23.45 9.34 -40.41
N LEU A 6 23.29 10.17 -39.38
CA LEU A 6 22.72 9.76 -38.10
C LEU A 6 21.19 9.65 -38.24
N VAL A 7 20.67 8.42 -38.22
CA VAL A 7 19.23 8.16 -38.11
C VAL A 7 18.85 8.31 -36.64
N VAL A 8 18.19 9.41 -36.30
CA VAL A 8 17.55 9.60 -35.00
C VAL A 8 16.23 8.83 -35.04
N CYS A 9 16.18 7.65 -34.43
CA CYS A 9 14.92 6.98 -34.13
C CYS A 9 14.24 7.74 -32.99
N PRO A 10 13.09 8.40 -33.20
CA PRO A 10 12.29 8.85 -32.08
C PRO A 10 11.78 7.60 -31.36
N ALA A 11 12.36 7.31 -30.19
CA ALA A 11 11.71 6.42 -29.24
C ALA A 11 10.38 7.07 -28.89
N LEU A 12 9.28 6.51 -29.41
CA LEU A 12 7.95 6.91 -29.02
C LEU A 12 7.81 6.56 -27.53
N THR A 13 8.02 7.54 -26.67
CA THR A 13 7.70 7.43 -25.24
C THR A 13 6.19 7.29 -25.17
N GLN A 14 5.71 6.04 -25.12
CA GLN A 14 4.31 5.74 -24.94
C GLN A 14 3.97 6.14 -23.51
N GLU A 15 3.36 7.33 -23.34
CA GLU A 15 2.82 7.74 -22.06
C GLU A 15 1.86 6.65 -21.59
N LEU A 16 2.17 6.02 -20.46
CA LEU A 16 1.31 5.06 -19.79
C LEU A 16 0.04 5.81 -19.37
N GLN A 17 -0.96 5.82 -20.25
CA GLN A 17 -2.26 6.38 -19.92
C GLN A 17 -2.82 5.62 -18.71
N PRO A 18 -3.28 6.31 -17.65
CA PRO A 18 -3.89 5.67 -16.51
C PRO A 18 -5.03 4.77 -16.98
N THR A 19 -4.83 3.47 -16.88
CA THR A 19 -5.83 2.47 -17.28
C THR A 19 -6.95 2.35 -16.27
N ALA A 20 -7.00 3.12 -15.19
CA ALA A 20 -8.11 3.08 -14.24
C ALA A 20 -9.40 3.71 -14.85
N PRO A 21 -10.61 3.22 -14.51
CA PRO A 21 -11.84 3.94 -14.81
C PRO A 21 -11.79 5.35 -14.19
N PRO A 22 -12.58 6.33 -14.69
CA PRO A 22 -12.76 7.60 -14.00
C PRO A 22 -13.13 7.41 -12.52
N GLU A 23 -12.65 8.29 -11.65
CA GLU A 23 -13.03 8.29 -10.23
C GLU A 23 -14.50 8.66 -10.10
N PRO A 24 -15.30 7.91 -9.32
CA PRO A 24 -16.69 8.26 -9.11
C PRO A 24 -16.77 9.56 -8.27
N PRO A 25 -17.81 10.39 -8.43
CA PRO A 25 -17.90 11.70 -7.76
C PRO A 25 -17.87 11.63 -6.23
N ASP A 26 -18.20 10.48 -5.65
CA ASP A 26 -18.22 10.22 -4.22
C ASP A 26 -16.92 9.59 -3.68
N MET A 27 -15.89 9.41 -4.52
CA MET A 27 -14.58 8.92 -4.09
C MET A 27 -13.96 9.88 -3.07
N LYS A 28 -13.53 9.33 -1.93
CA LYS A 28 -12.91 10.07 -0.83
C LYS A 28 -11.39 9.93 -0.92
N MET A 29 -10.70 11.06 -0.94
CA MET A 29 -9.25 11.08 -0.86
C MET A 29 -8.81 10.84 0.59
N LEU A 30 -7.95 9.84 0.81
CA LEU A 30 -7.41 9.54 2.15
C LEU A 30 -6.03 10.19 2.39
N CYS A 31 -5.27 10.45 1.32
CA CYS A 31 -3.99 11.15 1.39
C CYS A 31 -4.17 12.60 0.90
N ASN A 32 -3.89 13.57 1.76
CA ASN A 32 -4.01 14.98 1.38
C ASN A 32 -2.80 15.51 0.58
N GLY A 33 -1.75 14.69 0.41
CA GLY A 33 -0.52 15.03 -0.31
C GLY A 33 0.39 16.05 0.38
N LYS A 34 0.09 16.43 1.61
CA LYS A 34 0.84 17.47 2.37
C LYS A 34 1.46 16.92 3.64
N ASP A 35 0.69 16.14 4.38
CA ASP A 35 1.06 15.60 5.67
C ASP A 35 0.28 14.32 5.99
N LEU A 36 0.48 13.80 7.19
CA LEU A 36 -0.14 12.57 7.65
C LEU A 36 -1.40 12.84 8.50
N THR A 37 -2.10 13.95 8.28
CA THR A 37 -3.40 14.21 8.92
C THR A 37 -4.37 13.09 8.58
N GLY A 38 -5.05 12.56 9.59
CA GLY A 38 -5.93 11.39 9.44
C GLY A 38 -5.22 10.04 9.45
N TRP A 39 -3.90 10.01 9.68
CA TRP A 39 -3.11 8.77 9.78
C TRP A 39 -2.35 8.70 11.11
N ASP A 40 -2.29 7.51 11.70
CA ASP A 40 -1.48 7.21 12.88
C ASP A 40 -0.45 6.11 12.57
N GLY A 41 0.79 6.31 12.98
CA GLY A 41 1.93 5.45 12.65
C GLY A 41 3.23 5.97 13.27
N ASP A 42 4.28 5.16 13.19
CA ASP A 42 5.61 5.57 13.67
C ASP A 42 6.17 6.73 12.85
N ARG A 43 6.15 7.94 13.42
CA ARG A 43 6.60 9.17 12.74
C ARG A 43 8.09 9.18 12.39
N ARG A 44 8.87 8.23 12.93
CA ARG A 44 10.27 8.03 12.51
C ARG A 44 10.37 7.41 11.13
N LEU A 45 9.36 6.66 10.71
CA LEU A 45 9.37 5.83 9.49
C LEU A 45 8.42 6.37 8.41
N TRP A 46 7.37 7.09 8.82
CA TRP A 46 6.33 7.58 7.92
C TRP A 46 6.41 9.10 7.72
N SER A 47 6.38 9.51 6.46
CA SER A 47 6.35 10.92 6.04
C SER A 47 5.50 11.11 4.79
N VAL A 48 5.32 12.37 4.37
CA VAL A 48 4.82 12.70 3.02
C VAL A 48 5.98 13.32 2.23
N LYS A 49 6.24 12.79 1.04
CA LYS A 49 7.24 13.28 0.10
C LYS A 49 6.62 13.37 -1.29
N ASP A 50 6.80 14.51 -1.95
CA ASP A 50 6.36 14.73 -3.33
C ASP A 50 4.87 14.39 -3.56
N GLY A 51 4.02 14.70 -2.57
CA GLY A 51 2.58 14.40 -2.62
C GLY A 51 2.19 12.97 -2.26
N ALA A 52 3.14 12.09 -1.96
CA ALA A 52 2.90 10.68 -1.63
C ALA A 52 3.29 10.35 -0.19
N ILE A 53 2.52 9.46 0.45
CA ILE A 53 2.94 8.86 1.72
C ILE A 53 4.14 7.96 1.45
N ARG A 54 5.22 8.18 2.20
CA ARG A 54 6.46 7.40 2.13
C ARG A 54 6.70 6.69 3.46
N GLY A 55 6.76 5.37 3.41
CA GLY A 55 7.36 4.54 4.45
C GLY A 55 8.81 4.25 4.09
N GLU A 56 9.73 4.40 5.02
CA GLU A 56 11.15 4.15 4.80
C GLU A 56 11.79 3.59 6.07
N THR A 57 12.62 2.57 5.90
CA THR A 57 13.48 2.02 6.95
C THR A 57 14.92 2.08 6.47
N THR A 58 15.85 2.39 7.37
CA THR A 58 17.28 2.35 7.08
C THR A 58 18.01 1.54 8.14
N LYS A 59 19.31 1.27 7.93
CA LYS A 59 20.14 0.60 8.95
C LYS A 59 20.21 1.42 10.24
N GLU A 60 20.23 2.74 10.11
CA GLU A 60 20.30 3.70 11.21
C GLU A 60 18.93 3.94 11.87
N ASN A 61 17.84 3.67 11.14
CA ASN A 61 16.48 3.82 11.63
C ASN A 61 15.63 2.59 11.28
N PRO A 62 15.92 1.44 11.93
CA PRO A 62 15.19 0.21 11.67
C PRO A 62 13.80 0.23 12.33
N THR A 63 12.90 -0.55 11.78
CA THR A 63 11.62 -0.85 12.42
C THR A 63 11.76 -1.93 13.50
N TYR A 64 10.86 -1.92 14.49
CA TYR A 64 10.75 -3.00 15.48
C TYR A 64 9.70 -4.02 15.03
N GLY A 65 10.08 -4.83 14.04
CA GLY A 65 9.16 -5.75 13.34
C GLY A 65 8.24 -5.02 12.36
N ASN A 66 7.18 -5.70 11.90
CA ASN A 66 6.23 -5.12 10.95
C ASN A 66 5.51 -3.92 11.58
N THR A 67 5.40 -2.83 10.82
CA THR A 67 4.75 -1.59 11.25
C THR A 67 3.76 -1.10 10.18
N PHE A 68 2.71 -0.43 10.61
CA PHE A 68 1.62 -0.02 9.74
C PHE A 68 1.27 1.45 9.97
N LEU A 69 0.95 2.15 8.88
CA LEU A 69 0.28 3.45 8.93
C LEU A 69 -1.23 3.23 8.85
N VAL A 70 -1.93 3.59 9.91
CA VAL A 70 -3.36 3.31 10.15
C VAL A 70 -4.18 4.55 9.83
N TYR A 71 -5.23 4.41 9.02
CA TYR A 71 -6.16 5.52 8.80
C TYR A 71 -7.09 5.70 10.00
N VAL A 72 -7.02 6.87 10.63
CA VAL A 72 -7.77 7.24 11.85
C VAL A 72 -8.77 8.38 11.65
N GLY A 73 -8.79 8.98 10.46
CA GLY A 73 -9.68 10.11 10.16
C GLY A 73 -9.51 11.28 11.14
N GLU A 74 -10.55 12.10 11.27
CA GLU A 74 -10.52 13.28 12.15
C GLU A 74 -10.65 12.94 13.64
N ASP A 75 -11.30 11.82 13.96
CA ASP A 75 -11.60 11.41 15.33
C ASP A 75 -10.39 10.80 16.07
N GLY A 76 -9.26 10.61 15.37
CA GLY A 76 -8.04 10.03 15.93
C GLY A 76 -8.16 8.56 16.35
N LYS A 77 -9.21 7.87 15.89
CA LYS A 77 -9.46 6.44 16.14
C LYS A 77 -9.49 5.67 14.83
N PRO A 78 -8.99 4.42 14.76
CA PRO A 78 -9.01 3.62 13.55
C PRO A 78 -10.39 3.60 12.90
N VAL A 79 -10.47 4.03 11.64
CA VAL A 79 -11.72 4.08 10.90
C VAL A 79 -12.03 2.69 10.36
N VAL A 80 -13.26 2.24 10.62
CA VAL A 80 -13.76 0.97 10.09
C VAL A 80 -14.55 1.26 8.82
N PHE A 81 -14.00 0.81 7.69
CA PHE A 81 -14.71 0.84 6.42
C PHE A 81 -15.55 -0.43 6.27
N LYS A 82 -16.70 -0.30 5.63
CA LYS A 82 -17.58 -1.44 5.30
C LYS A 82 -17.28 -1.92 3.89
N ASP A 83 -18.19 -1.65 2.97
CA ASP A 83 -18.01 -1.89 1.55
C ASP A 83 -17.35 -0.64 0.95
N PHE A 84 -16.26 -0.86 0.22
CA PHE A 84 -15.48 0.22 -0.37
C PHE A 84 -14.81 -0.22 -1.66
N GLU A 85 -14.52 0.76 -2.51
CA GLU A 85 -13.58 0.64 -3.62
C GLU A 85 -12.33 1.47 -3.24
N LEU A 86 -11.19 0.80 -3.15
CA LEU A 86 -9.92 1.46 -2.88
C LEU A 86 -9.13 1.59 -4.18
N ARG A 87 -8.70 2.81 -4.49
CA ARG A 87 -7.76 3.09 -5.57
C ARG A 87 -6.53 3.75 -4.97
N LEU A 88 -5.37 3.27 -5.38
CA LEU A 88 -4.09 3.85 -5.02
C LEU A 88 -3.06 3.52 -6.09
N SER A 89 -2.06 4.38 -6.17
CA SER A 89 -0.81 4.12 -6.86
C SER A 89 0.28 3.94 -5.81
N PHE A 90 1.23 3.05 -6.08
CA PHE A 90 2.37 2.83 -5.20
C PHE A 90 3.65 2.72 -6.03
N ARG A 91 4.77 2.96 -5.36
CA ARG A 91 6.12 2.67 -5.85
C ARG A 91 6.88 2.02 -4.71
N ILE A 92 7.72 1.04 -5.03
CA ILE A 92 8.59 0.37 -4.07
C ILE A 92 10.01 0.33 -4.63
N GLU A 93 11.00 0.59 -3.78
CA GLU A 93 12.43 0.60 -4.13
C GLU A 93 13.15 -0.61 -3.49
N GLY A 94 12.53 -1.79 -3.61
CA GLY A 94 13.03 -3.03 -2.99
C GLY A 94 12.24 -3.45 -1.75
N GLY A 95 12.58 -4.61 -1.17
CA GLY A 95 11.89 -5.13 0.00
C GLY A 95 10.44 -5.57 -0.24
N ASN A 96 9.66 -5.54 0.84
CA ASN A 96 8.29 -6.02 0.93
C ASN A 96 7.37 -4.92 1.49
N ALA A 97 6.11 -4.92 1.11
CA ALA A 97 5.13 -3.96 1.56
C ALA A 97 3.74 -4.60 1.43
N GLY A 98 2.72 -3.90 1.89
CA GLY A 98 1.37 -4.41 1.79
C GLY A 98 0.32 -3.38 2.11
N VAL A 99 -0.83 -3.50 1.46
CA VAL A 99 -2.01 -2.73 1.83
C VAL A 99 -2.91 -3.65 2.63
N GLN A 100 -2.96 -3.41 3.93
CA GLN A 100 -3.87 -4.12 4.83
C GLN A 100 -5.28 -3.57 4.65
N TYR A 101 -6.23 -4.47 4.55
CA TYR A 101 -7.63 -4.13 4.55
C TYR A 101 -8.41 -5.12 5.40
N ARG A 102 -9.56 -4.68 5.90
CA ARG A 102 -10.39 -5.47 6.81
C ARG A 102 -9.58 -6.07 7.97
N SER A 103 -8.61 -5.31 8.45
CA SER A 103 -7.68 -5.74 9.49
C SER A 103 -8.06 -5.12 10.83
N ALA A 104 -7.42 -5.61 11.90
CA ALA A 104 -7.56 -5.06 13.25
C ALA A 104 -6.19 -4.79 13.85
N LEU A 105 -6.06 -3.69 14.61
CA LEU A 105 -4.89 -3.47 15.46
C LEU A 105 -4.82 -4.55 16.52
N LYS A 106 -3.61 -5.08 16.74
CA LYS A 106 -3.34 -5.98 17.85
C LYS A 106 -3.32 -5.19 19.16
N PRO A 107 -3.76 -5.78 20.28
CA PRO A 107 -3.64 -5.14 21.59
C PRO A 107 -2.17 -4.82 21.89
N PHE A 108 -1.90 -3.56 22.23
CA PHE A 108 -0.58 -3.12 22.67
C PHE A 108 -0.35 -3.50 24.14
N ARG A 109 0.83 -4.04 24.44
CA ARG A 109 1.27 -4.39 25.80
C ARG A 109 2.49 -3.55 26.17
N ASP A 110 2.72 -3.35 27.46
CA ASP A 110 3.87 -2.56 27.95
C ASP A 110 5.25 -3.14 27.53
N THR A 111 5.28 -4.42 27.18
CA THR A 111 6.49 -5.10 26.66
C THR A 111 6.73 -4.85 25.17
N ASP A 112 5.75 -4.32 24.44
CA ASP A 112 5.83 -4.16 22.99
C ASP A 112 6.59 -2.88 22.63
N LYS A 113 7.50 -2.98 21.65
CA LYS A 113 8.27 -1.84 21.14
C LYS A 113 7.57 -1.12 19.98
N ASN A 114 6.49 -1.71 19.47
CA ASN A 114 5.72 -1.20 18.34
C ASN A 114 4.22 -1.40 18.61
N LYS A 115 3.48 -0.30 18.63
CA LYS A 115 2.02 -0.31 18.84
C LYS A 115 1.22 -0.42 17.54
N TRP A 116 1.84 -0.20 16.39
CA TRP A 116 1.20 -0.25 15.09
C TRP A 116 1.44 -1.60 14.45
N VAL A 117 0.86 -2.64 15.04
CA VAL A 117 0.88 -4.00 14.50
C VAL A 117 -0.56 -4.42 14.28
N VAL A 118 -0.85 -4.97 13.10
CA VAL A 118 -2.21 -5.42 12.75
C VAL A 118 -2.26 -6.91 12.48
N ALA A 119 -3.47 -7.45 12.47
CA ALA A 119 -3.78 -8.78 11.97
C ALA A 119 -4.94 -8.67 10.96
N GLY A 120 -4.85 -9.37 9.83
CA GLY A 120 -5.89 -9.37 8.81
C GLY A 120 -5.37 -9.53 7.39
N TYR A 121 -6.20 -9.17 6.42
CA TYR A 121 -5.92 -9.38 5.00
C TYR A 121 -4.98 -8.31 4.44
N GLN A 122 -4.00 -8.76 3.66
CA GLN A 122 -3.02 -7.96 2.95
C GLN A 122 -3.19 -8.14 1.44
N ALA A 123 -3.17 -7.03 0.70
CA ALA A 123 -2.79 -7.06 -0.71
C ALA A 123 -1.27 -6.84 -0.76
N GLU A 124 -0.55 -7.87 -1.21
CA GLU A 124 0.90 -7.86 -1.25
C GLU A 124 1.43 -6.78 -2.21
N VAL A 125 2.49 -6.08 -1.78
CA VAL A 125 3.24 -5.16 -2.62
C VAL A 125 4.71 -5.54 -2.49
N GLU A 126 5.27 -6.21 -3.49
CA GLU A 126 6.68 -6.55 -3.49
C GLU A 126 7.30 -6.35 -4.87
N ASN A 127 8.63 -6.21 -4.90
CA ASN A 127 9.37 -6.01 -6.14
C ASN A 127 9.63 -7.32 -6.93
N THR A 128 8.89 -8.40 -6.62
CA THR A 128 8.94 -9.65 -7.38
C THR A 128 7.82 -9.68 -8.42
N PRO A 129 8.13 -9.84 -9.72
CA PRO A 129 7.11 -9.93 -10.76
C PRO A 129 6.04 -10.99 -10.46
N GLY A 130 4.78 -10.60 -10.61
CA GLY A 130 3.64 -11.51 -10.50
C GLY A 130 3.16 -11.81 -9.09
N LYS A 131 3.67 -11.15 -8.06
CA LYS A 131 3.20 -11.32 -6.67
C LYS A 131 2.45 -10.13 -6.09
N VAL A 132 2.59 -8.94 -6.69
CA VAL A 132 1.76 -7.78 -6.38
C VAL A 132 0.27 -8.15 -6.45
N GLY A 133 -0.48 -7.80 -5.41
CA GLY A 133 -1.92 -8.06 -5.29
C GLY A 133 -2.29 -9.43 -4.74
N PHE A 134 -1.32 -10.29 -4.39
CA PHE A 134 -1.63 -11.56 -3.73
C PHE A 134 -2.26 -11.33 -2.36
N LEU A 135 -3.16 -12.22 -1.96
CA LEU A 135 -3.75 -12.19 -0.62
C LEU A 135 -2.82 -12.88 0.37
N TYR A 136 -2.39 -12.14 1.37
CA TYR A 136 -1.70 -12.67 2.55
C TYR A 136 -2.52 -12.40 3.82
N HIS A 137 -2.50 -13.32 4.78
CA HIS A 137 -3.22 -13.16 6.05
C HIS A 137 -2.22 -12.90 7.19
N GLU A 138 -1.90 -11.62 7.37
CA GLU A 138 -0.92 -11.12 8.33
C GLU A 138 -1.32 -11.41 9.77
N SER A 139 -0.35 -11.91 10.57
CA SER A 139 -0.57 -12.43 11.93
C SER A 139 -1.71 -13.48 12.04
N GLY A 140 -2.07 -14.12 10.92
CA GLY A 140 -3.15 -15.09 10.83
C GLY A 140 -2.70 -16.38 10.15
N ARG A 141 -3.32 -16.73 9.02
CA ARG A 141 -3.07 -18.01 8.32
C ARG A 141 -1.85 -17.99 7.39
N GLY A 142 -1.16 -16.85 7.25
CA GLY A 142 -0.11 -16.70 6.25
C GLY A 142 -0.65 -16.81 4.83
N TRP A 143 0.06 -17.51 3.93
CA TRP A 143 -0.35 -17.74 2.55
C TRP A 143 -1.48 -18.80 2.49
N PRO A 144 -2.71 -18.44 2.08
CA PRO A 144 -3.76 -19.43 1.90
C PRO A 144 -3.41 -20.32 0.70
N PRO A 145 -3.45 -21.67 0.83
CA PRO A 145 -3.18 -22.56 -0.29
C PRO A 145 -4.21 -22.34 -1.40
N GLY A 146 -3.72 -22.16 -2.64
CA GLY A 146 -4.56 -22.06 -3.84
C GLY A 146 -5.23 -20.72 -4.09
N LEU A 147 -5.12 -19.72 -3.19
CA LEU A 147 -5.68 -18.39 -3.42
C LEU A 147 -4.65 -17.50 -4.14
N ARG A 148 -4.64 -17.58 -5.47
CA ARG A 148 -3.87 -16.69 -6.33
C ARG A 148 -4.82 -15.66 -6.92
N PHE A 149 -4.78 -14.42 -6.44
CA PHE A 149 -5.24 -13.31 -7.26
C PHE A 149 -4.12 -13.01 -8.25
N ALA A 150 -4.06 -13.78 -9.35
CA ALA A 150 -3.26 -13.38 -10.49
C ALA A 150 -3.95 -12.16 -11.10
N ALA A 151 -3.40 -10.97 -10.87
CA ALA A 151 -3.84 -9.79 -11.59
C ALA A 151 -3.24 -9.82 -13.01
N PRO A 152 -4.02 -10.03 -14.09
CA PRO A 152 -3.66 -9.43 -15.38
C PRO A 152 -3.57 -7.89 -15.19
N PRO A 153 -2.85 -7.12 -16.05
CA PRO A 153 -2.53 -5.71 -15.81
C PRO A 153 -3.71 -4.95 -15.19
N MET A 154 -3.51 -4.50 -13.95
CA MET A 154 -4.55 -4.35 -12.93
C MET A 154 -5.73 -3.44 -13.35
N ARG A 155 -6.91 -4.04 -13.51
CA ARG A 155 -8.24 -3.45 -13.25
C ARG A 155 -9.09 -4.52 -12.57
N TYR A 156 -9.47 -4.42 -11.28
CA TYR A 156 -10.60 -5.22 -10.77
C TYR A 156 -11.46 -4.56 -9.69
N ARG A 157 -12.77 -4.75 -9.89
CA ARG A 157 -13.92 -4.54 -9.00
C ARG A 157 -14.09 -5.79 -8.12
N VAL A 158 -14.33 -5.63 -6.82
CA VAL A 158 -14.54 -6.74 -5.85
C VAL A 158 -15.94 -6.65 -5.24
N THR A 159 -16.70 -7.74 -5.24
CA THR A 159 -17.78 -8.03 -4.26
C THR A 159 -17.85 -9.55 -4.08
N PRO A 160 -17.54 -10.11 -2.87
CA PRO A 160 -18.56 -10.56 -1.90
C PRO A 160 -18.04 -10.60 -0.41
N PRO A 161 -18.65 -11.38 0.52
CA PRO A 161 -19.70 -11.01 1.47
C PRO A 161 -19.23 -10.20 2.71
N ARG A 162 -20.23 -9.73 3.48
CA ARG A 162 -20.16 -8.71 4.54
C ARG A 162 -19.39 -9.16 5.80
N VAL A 163 -18.22 -8.56 6.04
CA VAL A 163 -17.59 -8.44 7.37
C VAL A 163 -16.86 -7.08 7.41
N PRO A 164 -17.03 -6.25 8.46
CA PRO A 164 -16.41 -4.92 8.54
C PRO A 164 -14.90 -4.98 8.77
N GLY A 165 -14.13 -3.94 8.38
CA GLY A 165 -12.78 -3.76 8.93
C GLY A 165 -11.98 -2.54 8.46
N VAL A 166 -10.74 -2.43 8.94
CA VAL A 166 -9.88 -1.22 8.89
C VAL A 166 -8.90 -1.26 7.69
N LEU A 167 -8.55 -0.09 7.14
CA LEU A 167 -7.57 0.10 6.07
C LEU A 167 -6.21 0.60 6.63
N ASN A 168 -5.10 -0.09 6.31
CA ASN A 168 -3.74 0.30 6.71
C ASN A 168 -2.76 0.10 5.55
N VAL A 169 -1.66 0.86 5.54
CA VAL A 169 -0.57 0.73 4.55
C VAL A 169 0.71 0.33 5.28
N CYS A 170 1.43 -0.66 4.74
CA CYS A 170 2.69 -1.19 5.25
C CYS A 170 3.80 -1.00 4.22
N VAL A 171 5.00 -0.66 4.71
CA VAL A 171 6.27 -0.80 3.99
C VAL A 171 7.21 -1.52 4.95
N SER A 172 7.81 -2.62 4.52
CA SER A 172 8.80 -3.42 5.25
C SER A 172 10.00 -3.71 4.35
N GLU A 173 11.08 -2.94 4.45
CA GLU A 173 12.35 -3.35 3.86
C GLU A 173 13.17 -4.13 4.90
N THR A 174 13.73 -5.27 4.47
CA THR A 174 14.75 -6.05 5.21
C THR A 174 16.12 -5.76 4.65
#